data_AF-I6CMH1-F1
#
_entry.id   AF-I6CMH1-F1
#
_cell.length_a   1.000
_cell.length_b   1.000
_cell.length_c   1.000
_cell.angle_alpha   90.00
_cell.angle_beta   90.00
_cell.angle_gamma   90.00
#
_symmetry.space_group_name_H-M   'P 1'
#
loop_
_entity.id
_entity.type
_entity.pdbx_description
1 polymer ?
#
loop_
_entity_poly.entity_id
_entity_poly.type
_entity_poly.pdbx_seq_one_letter_code
_entity_poly.pdbx_strand_id
1 'polypeptide(L)'
;MWLSVLAFGRQADALAKHQKGELVSVAGNMQISQWTDQNGEMRQGWQVIADSVISARTVRPGGRKGQQGQATDALNRTKQQTGQQDDPYEDEIPF
;
A
#
# COMPACT_ATOMS: atom_id res chain seq x y z
N MET A 1 -0.10 -21.74 -17.72
CA MET A 1 0.44 -22.16 -16.41
C MET A 1 -0.41 -21.52 -15.33
N TRP A 2 -0.90 -22.29 -14.36
CA TRP A 2 -1.73 -21.81 -13.25
C TRP A 2 -1.03 -22.13 -11.93
N LEU A 3 -1.08 -21.19 -10.99
CA LEU A 3 -0.47 -21.31 -9.67
C LEU A 3 -1.57 -21.23 -8.61
N SER A 4 -1.59 -22.20 -7.70
CA SER A 4 -2.50 -22.20 -6.55
C SER A 4 -1.85 -21.50 -5.36
N VAL A 5 -2.60 -20.71 -4.61
CA VAL A 5 -2.14 -20.10 -3.36
C VAL A 5 -3.02 -20.60 -2.23
N LEU A 6 -2.40 -21.14 -1.18
CA LEU A 6 -3.06 -21.66 0.00
C LEU A 6 -2.62 -20.83 1.21
N ALA A 7 -3.55 -20.23 1.94
CA ALA A 7 -3.27 -19.47 3.15
C ALA A 7 -4.15 -19.97 4.29
N PHE A 8 -3.66 -19.89 5.52
CA PHE A 8 -4.40 -20.25 6.73
C PHE A 8 -4.48 -19.07 7.71
N GLY A 9 -5.46 -19.07 8.59
CA GLY A 9 -5.61 -18.05 9.63
C GLY A 9 -5.78 -16.63 9.08
N ARG A 10 -5.10 -15.65 9.68
CA ARG A 10 -5.25 -14.22 9.35
C ARG A 10 -4.85 -13.89 7.90
N GLN A 11 -3.95 -14.68 7.31
CA GLN A 11 -3.53 -14.55 5.92
C GLN A 11 -4.63 -14.97 4.96
N ALA A 12 -5.43 -15.98 5.34
CA ALA A 12 -6.61 -16.37 4.58
C ALA A 12 -7.66 -15.25 4.59
N ASP A 13 -7.85 -14.56 5.73
CA ASP A 13 -8.75 -13.40 5.81
C ASP A 13 -8.29 -12.23 4.93
N ALA A 14 -6.97 -12.03 4.82
CA ALA A 14 -6.41 -11.04 3.90
C ALA A 14 -6.62 -11.45 2.44
N LEU A 15 -6.38 -12.72 2.11
CA LEU A 15 -6.58 -13.26 0.76
C LEU A 15 -8.06 -13.22 0.34
N ALA A 16 -8.98 -13.53 1.25
CA ALA A 16 -10.42 -13.53 1.00
C ALA A 16 -11.00 -12.14 0.70
N LYS A 17 -10.32 -11.07 1.13
CA LYS A 17 -10.69 -9.69 0.81
C LYS A 17 -10.32 -9.29 -0.62
N HIS A 18 -9.50 -10.09 -1.32
CA HIS A 18 -9.10 -9.84 -2.69
C HIS A 18 -10.10 -10.41 -3.70
N GLN A 19 -10.38 -9.64 -4.75
CA GLN A 19 -11.25 -10.05 -5.84
C GLN A 19 -10.44 -10.46 -7.07
N LYS A 20 -11.07 -11.25 -7.95
CA LYS A 20 -10.49 -11.63 -9.24
C LYS A 20 -10.05 -10.37 -10.01
N GLY A 21 -8.79 -10.34 -10.42
CA GLY A 21 -8.20 -9.21 -11.15
C GLY A 21 -7.42 -8.22 -10.26
N GLU A 22 -7.43 -8.38 -8.94
CA GLU A 22 -6.54 -7.63 -8.05
C GLU A 22 -5.13 -8.22 -8.04
N LEU A 23 -4.11 -7.36 -8.02
CA LEU A 23 -2.72 -7.79 -7.92
C LEU A 23 -2.39 -8.07 -6.45
N VAL A 24 -1.79 -9.23 -6.20
CA VAL A 24 -1.42 -9.69 -4.86
C VAL A 24 0.00 -10.25 -4.92
N SER A 25 0.85 -9.84 -3.99
CA SER A 25 2.17 -10.41 -3.77
C SER A 25 2.06 -11.45 -2.66
N VAL A 26 2.51 -12.67 -2.93
CA VAL A 26 2.44 -13.80 -1.99
C VAL A 26 3.85 -14.28 -1.71
N ALA A 27 4.18 -14.44 -0.43
CA ALA A 27 5.44 -15.02 0.01
C ALA A 27 5.17 -16.22 0.90
N GLY A 28 5.94 -17.28 0.68
CA GLY A 28 5.87 -18.51 1.46
C GLY A 28 6.51 -19.68 0.73
N ASN A 29 6.18 -20.89 1.17
CA ASN A 29 6.81 -22.11 0.67
C ASN A 29 6.18 -22.57 -0.65
N MET A 30 7.00 -22.76 -1.69
CA MET A 30 6.57 -23.35 -2.96
C MET A 30 6.60 -24.88 -2.87
N GLN A 31 5.48 -25.52 -3.18
CA GLN A 31 5.31 -26.96 -3.23
C GLN A 31 4.84 -27.41 -4.61
N ILE A 32 5.37 -28.55 -5.05
CA ILE A 32 4.88 -29.27 -6.22
C ILE A 32 4.06 -30.44 -5.71
N SER A 33 2.76 -30.42 -5.96
CA SER A 33 1.87 -31.52 -5.63
C SER A 33 1.67 -32.39 -6.84
N GLN A 34 1.92 -33.69 -6.71
CA GLN A 34 1.60 -34.68 -7.73
C GLN A 34 0.40 -35.50 -7.29
N TRP A 35 -0.60 -35.63 -8.16
CA TRP A 35 -1.76 -36.47 -7.91
C TRP A 35 -2.13 -37.24 -9.17
N THR A 36 -2.60 -38.47 -8.99
CA THR A 36 -3.14 -39.28 -10.08
C THR A 36 -4.57 -38.84 -10.33
N ASP A 37 -4.88 -38.44 -11.56
CA ASP A 37 -6.26 -38.14 -11.94
C ASP A 37 -7.09 -39.41 -12.11
N GLN A 38 -8.39 -39.26 -12.34
CA GLN A 38 -9.32 -40.40 -12.50
C GLN A 38 -9.00 -41.25 -13.74
N ASN A 39 -8.21 -40.73 -14.68
CA ASN A 39 -7.79 -41.44 -15.89
C ASN A 39 -6.44 -42.15 -15.70
N GLY A 40 -5.84 -42.08 -14.52
CA GLY A 40 -4.53 -42.67 -14.23
C GLY A 40 -3.35 -41.80 -14.67
N GLU A 41 -3.59 -40.58 -15.18
CA GLU A 41 -2.51 -39.68 -15.55
C GLU A 41 -1.95 -38.99 -14.30
N MET A 42 -0.63 -38.98 -14.18
CA MET A 42 0.06 -38.24 -13.13
C MET A 42 0.01 -36.75 -13.47
N ARG A 43 -0.74 -35.99 -12.67
CA ARG A 43 -0.82 -34.53 -12.77
C ARG A 43 0.10 -33.91 -11.74
N GLN A 44 0.73 -32.81 -12.14
CA GLN A 44 1.55 -31.98 -11.26
C GLN A 44 0.95 -30.58 -11.19
N GLY A 45 0.85 -30.04 -9.98
CA GLY A 45 0.38 -28.69 -9.71
C GLY A 45 1.37 -27.93 -8.85
N TRP A 46 1.51 -26.65 -9.16
CA TRP A 46 2.34 -25.72 -8.40
C TRP A 46 1.48 -25.00 -7.38
N GLN A 47 1.86 -25.07 -6.10
CA GLN A 47 1.12 -24.43 -5.03
C GLN A 47 2.07 -23.70 -4.08
N VAL A 48 1.69 -22.48 -3.69
CA VAL A 48 2.39 -21.73 -2.63
C VAL A 48 1.59 -21.81 -1.35
N ILE A 49 2.20 -22.28 -0.27
CA ILE A 49 1.68 -22.10 1.09
C ILE A 49 2.12 -20.72 1.54
N ALA A 50 1.17 -19.79 1.64
CA ALA A 50 1.42 -18.39 1.93
C ALA A 50 1.60 -18.15 3.44
N ASP A 51 2.80 -17.72 3.81
CA ASP A 51 3.09 -17.19 5.14
C ASP A 51 2.70 -15.70 5.22
N SER A 52 2.75 -15.00 4.07
CA SER A 52 2.42 -13.59 3.94
C SER A 52 1.74 -13.28 2.60
N VAL A 53 0.66 -12.49 2.67
CA VAL A 53 -0.11 -12.03 1.51
C VAL A 53 -0.18 -10.51 1.58
N ILE A 54 0.36 -9.84 0.58
CA ILE A 54 0.39 -8.38 0.47
C ILE A 54 -0.47 -7.99 -0.73
N SER A 55 -1.52 -7.21 -0.48
CA SER A 55 -2.26 -6.58 -1.57
C SER A 55 -1.35 -5.61 -2.30
N ALA A 56 -1.24 -5.75 -3.61
CA ALA A 56 -0.62 -4.74 -4.44
C ALA A 56 -1.64 -3.71 -4.94
N ARG A 57 -2.76 -3.54 -4.22
CA ARG A 57 -3.57 -2.32 -4.28
C ARG A 57 -2.61 -1.19 -3.96
N THR A 58 -2.04 -0.64 -5.04
CA THR A 58 -0.98 0.35 -5.01
C THR A 58 -1.39 1.38 -3.98
N VAL A 59 -0.58 1.56 -2.94
CA VAL A 59 -0.49 2.84 -2.28
C VAL A 59 -0.11 3.81 -3.38
N ARG A 60 -1.13 4.33 -4.08
CA ARG A 60 -0.95 5.43 -5.01
C ARG A 60 -0.13 6.45 -4.21
N PRO A 61 0.99 6.98 -4.73
CA PRO A 61 1.74 8.04 -4.05
C PRO A 61 0.97 9.37 -3.97
N GLY A 62 -0.37 9.35 -3.86
CA GLY A 62 -1.26 10.51 -3.89
C GLY A 62 -2.54 10.31 -3.08
N GLY A 63 -2.49 9.52 -2.00
CA GLY A 63 -3.68 9.10 -1.25
C GLY A 63 -3.73 9.45 0.24
N ARG A 64 -2.92 10.38 0.75
CA ARG A 64 -3.09 10.91 2.13
C ARG A 64 -3.94 12.18 2.10
N LYS A 65 -5.26 12.03 1.93
CA LYS A 65 -6.26 13.09 2.13
C LYS A 65 -6.39 13.58 3.60
N GLY A 66 -5.50 13.15 4.49
CA GLY A 66 -5.47 13.57 5.91
C GLY A 66 -4.41 14.62 6.27
N GLN A 67 -3.44 14.91 5.39
CA GLN A 67 -2.37 15.89 5.69
C GLN A 67 -2.58 17.25 5.01
N GLN A 68 -3.54 17.35 4.08
CA GLN A 68 -3.79 18.61 3.37
C GLN A 68 -4.39 19.67 4.30
N GLY A 69 -5.24 19.28 5.26
CA GLY A 69 -5.81 20.20 6.25
C GLY A 69 -4.75 20.82 7.18
N GLN A 70 -3.76 20.02 7.61
CA GLN A 70 -2.70 20.51 8.50
C GLN A 70 -1.72 21.44 7.75
N ALA A 71 -1.41 21.14 6.48
CA ALA A 71 -0.55 22.00 5.68
C ALA A 71 -1.22 23.32 5.32
N THR A 72 -2.54 23.32 5.01
CA THR A 72 -3.29 24.55 4.74
C THR A 72 -3.49 25.40 5.98
N ASP A 73 -3.73 24.79 7.15
CA ASP A 73 -3.82 25.53 8.41
C ASP A 73 -2.46 26.12 8.83
N ALA A 74 -1.37 25.39 8.64
CA ALA A 74 -0.02 25.92 8.87
C ALA A 74 0.30 27.09 7.93
N LEU A 75 0.00 26.97 6.63
CA LEU A 75 0.18 28.04 5.65
C LEU A 75 -0.67 29.28 5.97
N ASN A 76 -1.92 29.11 6.38
CA ASN A 76 -2.79 30.22 6.77
C ASN A 76 -2.32 30.88 8.08
N ARG A 77 -1.81 30.10 9.04
CA ARG A 77 -1.23 30.65 10.28
C ARG A 77 0.07 31.43 10.01
N THR A 78 0.94 30.94 9.13
CA THR A 78 2.14 31.68 8.73
C THR A 78 1.79 32.97 7.98
N LYS A 79 0.80 32.95 7.07
CA LYS A 79 0.34 34.17 6.39
C LYS A 79 -0.26 35.22 7.33
N GLN A 80 -0.95 34.80 8.39
CA GLN A 80 -1.43 35.71 9.43
C GLN A 80 -0.29 36.29 10.27
N GLN A 81 0.79 35.54 10.51
CA GLN A 81 1.97 36.03 11.23
C GLN A 81 2.82 37.01 10.40
N THR A 82 2.93 36.81 9.07
CA THR A 82 3.70 37.72 8.21
C THR A 82 2.98 39.03 7.87
N GLY A 83 1.70 39.19 8.27
CA GLY A 83 0.97 40.46 8.17
C GLY A 83 1.16 41.40 9.36
N GLN A 84 1.96 41.00 10.35
CA GLN A 84 2.22 41.72 11.61
C GLN A 84 3.72 41.79 11.92
N GLN A 85 4.57 41.86 10.89
CA GLN A 85 5.97 42.24 11.06
C GLN A 85 6.12 43.69 10.63
N ASP A 86 6.10 44.56 11.65
CA ASP A 86 6.69 45.89 11.62
C ASP A 86 8.09 45.79 11.00
N ASP A 87 8.33 46.51 9.91
CA ASP A 87 9.65 46.64 9.26
C ASP A 87 10.62 47.31 10.24
N PRO A 88 11.66 46.63 10.76
CA PRO A 88 12.62 47.25 11.66
C PRO A 88 13.72 48.04 10.92
N TYR A 89 13.47 48.39 9.64
CA TYR A 89 14.44 49.02 8.75
C TYR A 89 13.97 50.38 8.18
N GLU A 90 12.91 50.98 8.73
CA GLU A 90 12.47 52.34 8.37
C GLU A 90 13.11 53.46 9.22
N ASP A 91 14.24 53.22 9.89
CA ASP A 91 14.99 54.31 10.54
C ASP A 91 15.81 55.10 9.50
N GLU A 92 15.15 56.12 8.96
CA GLU A 92 15.66 57.49 8.80
C GLU A 92 17.11 57.64 8.30
N ILE A 93 17.28 57.78 6.97
CA ILE A 93 18.52 58.31 6.38
C ILE A 93 18.38 59.84 6.29
N PRO A 94 19.07 60.64 7.13
CA PRO A 94 19.06 62.10 6.97
C PRO A 94 19.94 62.50 5.78
N PHE A 95 19.48 63.50 5.01
CA PHE A 95 20.23 64.18 3.95
C PHE A 95 21.32 65.11 4.51
#